data_AF-A0A5F1ZCH5-F1
#
_entry.id   AF-A0A5F1ZCH5-F1
#
_cell.length_a   1.000
_cell.length_b   1.000
_cell.length_c   1.000
_cell.angle_alpha   90.00
_cell.angle_beta   90.00
_cell.angle_gamma   90.00
#
_symmetry.space_group_name_H-M   'P 1'
#
loop_
_entity.id
_entity.type
_entity.pdbx_description
1 polymer ?
#
loop_
_entity_poly.entity_id
_entity_poly.type
_entity_poly.pdbx_seq_one_letter_code
_entity_poly.pdbx_strand_id
1 'polypeptide(L)'
;MMWSKSWFFLCLSLFICNCSYFYENNITDKFEFFEDRNHQIDISTIKQIPEWNQVKENSVNFYYTKNIIWLRAPVSDPSFKPGSILSFEWRVLDHITLYYPNSEHSYAEYKSGDNFPKSTWAVPEALNPSFRIPIPSHSNGKFFYIRLQSSSLISFPILLLNENEFLNKILIESSANWSILCFSGVMLIISIFCAFAFRLHEFFYYSIYVITNTLWCNTQFGNSFHSFWPNAIWWQGKAILFFLSVGIAASFQFTRLFLETKTKTPFVDKILATLAATGLISAFGILTTEEYSFFSKVINLTYIVSIPLILLTGIKVFLMGEKRIIFFLASWGLYFFFGYITIFYHLGITNYSLLAVYGPAFAFQLDLFFLLFNLFQKYQDLILNRNNILERMFALEAGQKNKYTKSKLVKIDYNHFLHKLELWMKEEKPYLDEKLDLEKTALAIGLNIQQTSELINAKLELSFRSYVNSYRIAEAKQILKTNPELSIISVAFATGFGSKSSFNSEFKKTTGLTPIEFRKEMKSFR
;
A
#
# COMPACT_ATOMS: atom_id res chain seq x y z
N MET A 1 1.89 18.53 6.56
CA MET A 1 2.20 18.52 8.01
C MET A 1 1.08 19.13 8.88
N MET A 2 0.24 20.06 8.38
CA MET A 2 -0.98 20.50 9.11
C MET A 2 -2.10 19.45 9.15
N TRP A 3 -2.25 18.64 8.09
CA TRP A 3 -3.31 17.62 7.98
C TRP A 3 -3.11 16.39 8.88
N SER A 4 -1.88 16.06 9.28
CA SER A 4 -1.61 14.90 10.15
C SER A 4 -2.01 15.15 11.60
N LYS A 5 -2.15 16.41 12.02
CA LYS A 5 -2.52 16.77 13.39
C LYS A 5 -4.02 16.55 13.62
N SER A 6 -4.88 17.06 12.73
CA SER A 6 -6.34 17.06 12.94
C SER A 6 -6.94 15.67 13.14
N TRP A 7 -6.41 14.66 12.45
CA TRP A 7 -6.93 13.30 12.55
C TRP A 7 -6.42 12.53 13.77
N PHE A 8 -5.15 12.72 14.12
CA PHE A 8 -4.60 12.19 15.37
C PHE A 8 -5.40 12.68 16.59
N PHE A 9 -5.80 13.96 16.58
CA PHE A 9 -6.66 14.53 17.62
C PHE A 9 -8.08 13.94 17.62
N LEU A 10 -8.62 13.51 16.48
CA LEU A 10 -9.95 12.87 16.39
C LEU A 10 -9.94 11.44 16.95
N CYS A 11 -8.89 10.65 16.72
CA CYS A 11 -8.81 9.32 17.32
C CYS A 11 -8.46 9.37 18.80
N LEU A 12 -7.66 10.37 19.20
CA LEU A 12 -7.43 10.62 20.60
C LEU A 12 -8.71 11.11 21.30
N SER A 13 -9.54 11.91 20.62
CA SER A 13 -10.84 12.33 21.17
C SER A 13 -11.83 11.18 21.28
N LEU A 14 -11.81 10.17 20.38
CA LEU A 14 -12.56 8.92 20.59
C LEU A 14 -12.22 8.28 21.93
N PHE A 15 -10.92 8.12 22.20
CA PHE A 15 -10.44 7.42 23.38
C PHE A 15 -10.78 8.22 24.65
N ILE A 16 -10.51 9.53 24.65
CA ILE A 16 -10.80 10.42 25.79
C ILE A 16 -12.31 10.49 26.07
N CYS A 17 -13.12 10.62 25.02
CA CYS A 17 -14.57 10.74 25.16
C CYS A 17 -15.20 9.44 25.65
N ASN A 18 -14.81 8.29 25.08
CA ASN A 18 -15.26 6.99 25.59
C ASN A 18 -14.76 6.70 27.02
N CYS A 19 -13.59 7.23 27.39
CA CYS A 19 -13.09 7.16 28.76
C CYS A 19 -14.00 7.91 29.74
N SER A 20 -14.33 9.17 29.45
CA SER A 20 -15.26 9.96 30.29
C SER A 20 -16.63 9.27 30.41
N TYR A 21 -17.24 8.85 29.30
CA TYR A 21 -18.53 8.12 29.36
C TYR A 21 -18.44 6.80 30.11
N PHE A 22 -17.35 6.04 29.95
CA PHE A 22 -17.17 4.78 30.67
C PHE A 22 -17.09 4.96 32.19
N TYR A 23 -16.51 6.06 32.68
CA TYR A 23 -16.41 6.30 34.11
C TYR A 23 -17.65 6.99 34.70
N GLU A 24 -18.32 7.86 33.95
CA GLU A 24 -19.45 8.65 34.44
C GLU A 24 -20.80 7.96 34.30
N ASN A 25 -20.99 7.14 33.27
CA ASN A 25 -22.31 6.62 32.87
C ASN A 25 -22.45 5.10 33.01
N ASN A 26 -21.46 4.41 33.57
CA ASN A 26 -21.49 2.97 33.70
C ASN A 26 -22.38 2.54 34.87
N ILE A 27 -23.40 1.75 34.54
CA ILE A 27 -24.40 1.23 35.48
C ILE A 27 -24.42 -0.30 35.48
N THR A 28 -23.34 -0.93 35.03
CA THR A 28 -23.26 -2.39 34.90
C THR A 28 -23.48 -3.08 36.24
N ASP A 29 -23.00 -2.47 37.32
CA ASP A 29 -23.14 -2.95 38.69
C ASP A 29 -24.59 -2.90 39.23
N LYS A 30 -25.51 -2.22 38.53
CA LYS A 30 -26.95 -2.16 38.86
C LYS A 30 -27.73 -3.37 38.36
N PHE A 31 -27.11 -4.18 37.51
CA PHE A 31 -27.75 -5.36 36.94
C PHE A 31 -27.50 -6.61 37.77
N GLU A 32 -28.54 -7.41 37.85
CA GLU A 32 -28.47 -8.80 38.28
C GLU A 32 -28.58 -9.71 37.05
N PHE A 33 -27.98 -10.90 37.11
CA PHE A 33 -27.98 -11.85 36.01
C PHE A 33 -28.42 -13.26 36.42
N PHE A 34 -28.95 -13.98 35.44
CA PHE A 34 -29.28 -15.38 35.50
C PHE A 34 -28.91 -16.07 34.18
N GLU A 35 -28.26 -17.23 34.25
CA GLU A 35 -27.86 -18.01 33.08
C GLU A 35 -28.84 -19.17 32.82
N ASP A 36 -29.63 -19.07 31.76
CA ASP A 36 -30.45 -20.18 31.27
C ASP A 36 -29.62 -21.11 30.38
N ARG A 37 -29.23 -22.26 30.95
CA ARG A 37 -28.48 -23.32 30.25
C ARG A 37 -29.37 -24.24 29.41
N ASN A 38 -30.68 -24.28 29.67
CA ASN A 38 -31.61 -25.20 29.03
C ASN A 38 -32.35 -24.56 27.84
N HIS A 39 -32.27 -23.23 27.72
CA HIS A 39 -32.85 -22.42 26.65
C HIS A 39 -34.38 -22.47 26.57
N GLN A 40 -35.03 -22.80 27.68
CA GLN A 40 -36.48 -23.00 27.77
C GLN A 40 -37.18 -21.88 28.52
N ILE A 41 -36.44 -20.97 29.15
CA ILE A 41 -37.01 -19.97 30.04
C ILE A 41 -37.45 -18.75 29.24
N ASP A 42 -38.73 -18.46 29.33
CA ASP A 42 -39.38 -17.30 28.74
C ASP A 42 -39.60 -16.19 29.78
N ILE A 43 -40.16 -15.06 29.32
CA ILE A 43 -40.47 -13.94 30.21
C ILE A 43 -41.51 -14.29 31.29
N SER A 44 -42.39 -15.27 31.05
CA SER A 44 -43.39 -15.67 32.05
C SER A 44 -42.76 -16.45 33.21
N THR A 45 -41.80 -17.33 32.90
CA THR A 45 -41.09 -18.18 33.87
C THR A 45 -39.97 -17.45 34.60
N ILE A 46 -39.20 -16.59 33.92
CA ILE A 46 -38.04 -15.87 34.50
C ILE A 46 -38.41 -14.98 35.69
N LYS A 47 -39.67 -14.49 35.74
CA LYS A 47 -40.21 -13.67 36.83
C LYS A 47 -40.27 -14.41 38.17
N GLN A 48 -40.43 -15.73 38.12
CA GLN A 48 -40.64 -16.57 39.30
C GLN A 48 -39.33 -17.06 39.91
N ILE A 49 -38.20 -16.85 39.23
CA ILE A 49 -36.89 -17.31 39.69
C ILE A 49 -36.39 -16.39 40.81
N PRO A 50 -36.18 -16.92 42.03
CA PRO A 50 -35.80 -16.10 43.19
C PRO A 50 -34.31 -15.76 43.21
N GLU A 51 -33.44 -16.66 42.75
CA GLU A 51 -31.99 -16.51 42.84
C GLU A 51 -31.39 -15.84 41.60
N TRP A 52 -30.73 -14.71 41.82
CA TRP A 52 -30.02 -13.96 40.80
C TRP A 52 -28.66 -13.54 41.33
N ASN A 53 -27.67 -13.48 40.44
CA ASN A 53 -26.31 -13.08 40.79
C ASN A 53 -26.12 -11.60 40.50
N GLN A 54 -25.54 -10.84 41.44
CA GLN A 54 -25.18 -9.44 41.19
C GLN A 54 -24.00 -9.36 40.22
N VAL A 55 -24.07 -8.49 39.22
CA VAL A 55 -22.89 -8.11 38.45
C VAL A 55 -22.04 -7.17 39.32
N LYS A 56 -20.84 -7.62 39.71
CA LYS A 56 -19.95 -6.86 40.62
C LYS A 56 -18.87 -6.05 39.89
N GLU A 57 -18.68 -6.33 38.61
CA GLU A 57 -17.63 -5.71 37.80
C GLU A 57 -18.20 -4.57 36.96
N ASN A 58 -17.32 -3.71 36.46
CA ASN A 58 -17.69 -2.59 35.57
C ASN A 58 -18.05 -3.07 34.15
N SER A 59 -18.10 -4.37 33.91
CA SER A 59 -18.48 -5.00 32.66
C SER A 59 -19.13 -6.36 32.94
N VAL A 60 -20.11 -6.71 32.13
CA VAL A 60 -20.65 -8.06 32.06
C VAL A 60 -19.59 -8.96 31.42
N ASN A 61 -19.31 -10.14 31.98
CA ASN A 61 -18.26 -11.05 31.50
C ASN A 61 -18.74 -12.52 31.48
N PHE A 62 -19.41 -12.93 30.39
CA PHE A 62 -19.80 -14.33 30.14
C PHE A 62 -18.99 -15.00 29.02
N TYR A 63 -18.13 -14.23 28.34
CA TYR A 63 -17.27 -14.68 27.26
C TYR A 63 -18.07 -15.38 26.14
N TYR A 64 -17.54 -16.47 25.55
CA TYR A 64 -18.32 -17.26 24.60
C TYR A 64 -19.12 -18.32 25.34
N THR A 65 -20.44 -18.24 25.25
CA THR A 65 -21.36 -19.22 25.80
C THR A 65 -22.50 -19.48 24.84
N LYS A 66 -23.09 -20.67 24.94
CA LYS A 66 -24.36 -20.97 24.26
C LYS A 66 -25.57 -20.58 25.09
N ASN A 67 -25.37 -20.35 26.40
CA ASN A 67 -26.42 -20.06 27.37
C ASN A 67 -27.14 -18.75 27.01
N ILE A 68 -28.44 -18.68 27.35
CA ILE A 68 -29.18 -17.42 27.31
C ILE A 68 -28.92 -16.67 28.61
N ILE A 69 -28.45 -15.44 28.50
CA ILE A 69 -28.18 -14.58 29.64
C ILE A 69 -29.40 -13.69 29.85
N TRP A 70 -30.01 -13.79 31.02
CA TRP A 70 -31.03 -12.86 31.47
C TRP A 70 -30.40 -11.83 32.39
N LEU A 71 -30.62 -10.55 32.10
CA LEU A 71 -30.28 -9.45 32.99
C LEU A 71 -31.57 -8.81 33.50
N ARG A 72 -31.56 -8.32 34.75
CA ARG A 72 -32.67 -7.53 35.28
C ARG A 72 -32.14 -6.36 36.09
N ALA A 73 -32.93 -5.28 36.13
CA ALA A 73 -32.70 -4.16 37.01
C ALA A 73 -34.03 -3.56 37.51
N PRO A 74 -34.05 -2.98 38.71
CA PRO A 74 -35.27 -2.44 39.31
C PRO A 74 -35.75 -1.20 38.54
N VAL A 75 -37.04 -1.17 38.18
CA VAL A 75 -37.66 -0.03 37.48
C VAL A 75 -37.69 1.22 38.37
N SER A 76 -37.76 1.03 39.69
CA SER A 76 -37.80 2.10 40.67
C SER A 76 -36.45 2.76 40.95
N ASP A 77 -35.34 2.24 40.41
CA ASP A 77 -34.03 2.84 40.65
C ASP A 77 -33.94 4.21 39.94
N PRO A 78 -33.63 5.29 40.67
CA PRO A 78 -33.65 6.65 40.15
C PRO A 78 -32.61 6.91 39.06
N SER A 79 -31.62 6.02 38.88
CA SER A 79 -30.69 6.07 37.76
C SER A 79 -31.44 5.95 36.42
N PHE A 80 -32.47 5.11 36.32
CA PHE A 80 -33.20 4.83 35.08
C PHE A 80 -34.26 5.90 34.76
N LYS A 81 -33.81 7.07 34.31
CA LYS A 81 -34.72 8.15 33.92
C LYS A 81 -35.43 7.84 32.59
N PRO A 82 -36.72 8.18 32.45
CA PRO A 82 -37.43 8.07 31.18
C PRO A 82 -36.74 8.87 30.07
N GLY A 83 -36.64 8.29 28.87
CA GLY A 83 -35.96 8.90 27.72
C GLY A 83 -34.44 8.72 27.70
N SER A 84 -33.81 8.31 28.80
CA SER A 84 -32.41 7.89 28.79
C SER A 84 -32.22 6.64 27.92
N ILE A 85 -31.03 6.48 27.37
CA ILE A 85 -30.67 5.42 26.43
C ILE A 85 -29.76 4.43 27.14
N LEU A 86 -30.24 3.21 27.27
CA LEU A 86 -29.49 2.06 27.77
C LEU A 86 -28.68 1.47 26.62
N SER A 87 -27.36 1.63 26.64
CA SER A 87 -26.44 1.20 25.59
C SER A 87 -25.60 0.01 26.04
N PHE A 88 -25.59 -1.05 25.22
CA PHE A 88 -24.81 -2.27 25.42
C PHE A 88 -23.54 -2.17 24.58
N GLU A 89 -22.38 -1.94 25.20
CA GLU A 89 -21.14 -1.53 24.52
C GLU A 89 -20.42 -2.66 23.76
N TRP A 90 -21.19 -3.45 23.02
CA TRP A 90 -20.71 -4.46 22.09
C TRP A 90 -21.57 -4.48 20.83
N ARG A 91 -20.94 -4.25 19.68
CA ARG A 91 -21.63 -3.96 18.42
C ARG A 91 -22.22 -5.19 17.74
N VAL A 92 -21.66 -6.36 18.01
CA VAL A 92 -21.93 -7.62 17.30
C VAL A 92 -22.67 -8.62 18.19
N LEU A 93 -23.64 -8.12 18.98
CA LEU A 93 -24.53 -9.00 19.73
C LEU A 93 -25.65 -9.48 18.81
N ASP A 94 -25.81 -10.80 18.70
CA ASP A 94 -26.76 -11.42 17.78
C ASP A 94 -28.21 -11.02 18.10
N HIS A 95 -28.68 -11.36 19.31
CA HIS A 95 -30.04 -11.08 19.76
C HIS A 95 -30.06 -10.50 21.17
N ILE A 96 -30.58 -9.28 21.28
CA ILE A 96 -30.89 -8.65 22.57
C ILE A 96 -32.33 -8.14 22.55
N THR A 97 -33.10 -8.47 23.59
CA THR A 97 -34.50 -8.05 23.71
C THR A 97 -34.73 -7.47 25.09
N LEU A 98 -35.21 -6.22 25.13
CA LEU A 98 -35.68 -5.57 26.33
C LEU A 98 -37.17 -5.87 26.52
N TYR A 99 -37.50 -6.36 27.70
CA TYR A 99 -38.85 -6.52 28.22
C TYR A 99 -39.08 -5.44 29.28
N TYR A 100 -39.88 -4.42 28.94
CA TYR A 100 -40.23 -3.35 29.88
C TYR A 100 -41.68 -3.50 30.35
N PRO A 101 -41.98 -3.37 31.67
CA PRO A 101 -43.33 -3.62 32.17
C PRO A 101 -44.31 -2.54 31.70
N ASN A 102 -45.43 -2.97 31.08
CA ASN A 102 -46.56 -2.11 30.70
C ASN A 102 -47.76 -2.28 31.64
N SER A 103 -47.90 -3.47 32.24
CA SER A 103 -48.85 -3.78 33.34
C SER A 103 -48.24 -4.87 34.23
N GLU A 104 -48.91 -5.27 35.32
CA GLU A 104 -48.39 -6.26 36.29
C GLU A 104 -48.03 -7.62 35.64
N HIS A 105 -48.66 -7.97 34.50
CA HIS A 105 -48.38 -9.22 33.79
C HIS A 105 -47.91 -9.06 32.34
N SER A 106 -48.04 -7.88 31.72
CA SER A 106 -47.65 -7.65 30.32
C SER A 106 -46.38 -6.82 30.18
N TYR A 107 -45.49 -7.24 29.28
CA TYR A 107 -44.25 -6.55 28.96
C TYR A 107 -44.27 -6.08 27.50
N ALA A 108 -43.84 -4.84 27.27
CA ALA A 108 -43.52 -4.36 25.94
C ALA A 108 -42.15 -4.93 25.52
N GLU A 109 -42.06 -5.42 24.29
CA GLU A 109 -40.84 -5.98 23.72
C GLU A 109 -40.17 -4.99 22.78
N TYR A 110 -38.87 -4.76 23.00
CA TYR A 110 -38.02 -3.98 22.12
C TYR A 110 -36.82 -4.83 21.72
N LYS A 111 -36.51 -4.90 20.42
CA LYS A 111 -35.50 -5.81 19.87
C LYS A 111 -34.32 -5.03 19.30
N SER A 112 -33.12 -5.58 19.42
CA SER A 112 -31.90 -5.05 18.82
C SER A 112 -30.90 -6.19 18.64
N GLY A 113 -29.84 -5.97 17.85
CA GLY A 113 -28.80 -6.97 17.59
C GLY A 113 -28.56 -7.17 16.10
N ASP A 114 -27.38 -7.65 15.73
CA ASP A 114 -26.95 -7.73 14.33
C ASP A 114 -27.59 -8.88 13.55
N ASN A 115 -28.33 -9.78 14.22
CA ASN A 115 -29.27 -10.72 13.58
C ASN A 115 -30.66 -10.13 13.29
N PHE A 116 -30.88 -8.84 13.54
CA PHE A 116 -32.09 -8.11 13.11
C PHE A 116 -31.73 -7.01 12.13
N PRO A 117 -32.56 -6.73 11.10
CA PRO A 117 -32.36 -5.57 10.23
C PRO A 117 -32.26 -4.29 11.06
N LYS A 118 -31.40 -3.36 10.64
CA LYS A 118 -31.15 -2.15 11.44
C LYS A 118 -32.41 -1.31 11.67
N SER A 119 -33.33 -1.31 10.70
CA SER A 119 -34.61 -0.59 10.78
C SER A 119 -35.56 -1.12 11.85
N THR A 120 -35.39 -2.36 12.31
CA THR A 120 -36.22 -2.96 13.36
C THR A 120 -35.61 -2.82 14.75
N TRP A 121 -34.42 -2.22 14.86
CA TRP A 121 -33.81 -1.97 16.15
C TRP A 121 -34.65 -0.97 16.95
N ALA A 122 -34.67 -1.13 18.27
CA ALA A 122 -35.35 -0.21 19.17
C ALA A 122 -34.82 1.23 19.07
N VAL A 123 -33.53 1.37 18.75
CA VAL A 123 -32.87 2.64 18.44
C VAL A 123 -32.06 2.46 17.15
N PRO A 124 -32.66 2.68 15.97
CA PRO A 124 -32.03 2.43 14.67
C PRO A 124 -30.74 3.22 14.43
N GLU A 125 -30.64 4.43 14.97
CA GLU A 125 -29.48 5.31 14.86
C GLU A 125 -28.28 4.86 15.72
N ALA A 126 -28.47 3.96 16.68
CA ALA A 126 -27.41 3.51 17.57
C ALA A 126 -26.38 2.64 16.82
N LEU A 127 -25.08 2.83 17.06
CA LEU A 127 -24.06 1.91 16.53
C LEU A 127 -24.00 0.59 17.32
N ASN A 128 -24.28 0.66 18.61
CA ASN A 128 -24.38 -0.47 19.53
C ASN A 128 -25.86 -0.83 19.76
N PRO A 129 -26.21 -2.08 20.12
CA PRO A 129 -27.55 -2.40 20.57
C PRO A 129 -27.95 -1.51 21.75
N SER A 130 -29.07 -0.80 21.62
CA SER A 130 -29.48 0.22 22.58
C SER A 130 -31.00 0.30 22.68
N PHE A 131 -31.48 0.74 23.84
CA PHE A 131 -32.91 0.88 24.12
C PHE A 131 -33.20 2.22 24.81
N ARG A 132 -34.22 2.93 24.34
CA ARG A 132 -34.76 4.10 25.05
C ARG A 132 -35.63 3.62 26.20
N ILE A 133 -35.34 4.08 27.42
CA ILE A 133 -36.16 3.76 28.60
C ILE A 133 -37.56 4.38 28.40
N PRO A 134 -38.62 3.56 28.33
CA PRO A 134 -39.98 4.06 28.14
C PRO A 134 -40.44 4.90 29.32
N ILE A 135 -41.42 5.78 29.10
CA ILE A 135 -42.14 6.45 30.19
C ILE A 135 -43.01 5.40 30.88
N PRO A 136 -42.95 5.26 32.22
CA PRO A 136 -43.74 4.26 32.93
C PRO A 136 -45.25 4.53 32.75
N SER A 137 -45.94 3.67 32.00
CA SER A 137 -47.40 3.64 31.93
C SER A 137 -47.94 2.86 33.12
N HIS A 138 -48.30 3.54 34.22
CA HIS A 138 -48.96 2.94 35.40
C HIS A 138 -48.46 1.54 35.80
N SER A 139 -47.13 1.36 35.92
CA SER A 139 -46.53 0.03 36.06
C SER A 139 -46.31 -0.35 37.53
N ASN A 140 -46.93 -1.43 38.00
CA ASN A 140 -46.59 -2.12 39.26
C ASN A 140 -45.40 -3.09 39.12
N GLY A 141 -44.78 -3.17 37.92
CA GLY A 141 -43.65 -4.07 37.67
C GLY A 141 -42.39 -3.67 38.42
N LYS A 142 -41.86 -4.57 39.25
CA LYS A 142 -40.64 -4.32 40.06
C LYS A 142 -39.37 -4.25 39.21
N PHE A 143 -39.27 -5.08 38.18
CA PHE A 143 -38.08 -5.24 37.35
C PHE A 143 -38.43 -5.20 35.86
N PHE A 144 -37.52 -4.64 35.07
CA PHE A 144 -37.45 -4.89 33.63
C PHE A 144 -36.37 -5.95 33.36
N TYR A 145 -36.53 -6.68 32.25
CA TYR A 145 -35.69 -7.83 31.92
C TYR A 145 -35.06 -7.65 30.55
N ILE A 146 -33.87 -8.20 30.39
CA ILE A 146 -33.13 -8.19 29.13
C ILE A 146 -32.72 -9.62 28.84
N ARG A 147 -33.15 -10.13 27.70
CA ARG A 147 -32.75 -11.45 27.20
C ARG A 147 -31.64 -11.26 26.18
N LEU A 148 -30.48 -11.84 26.47
CA LEU A 148 -29.31 -11.80 25.61
C LEU A 148 -28.95 -13.21 25.15
N GLN A 149 -28.83 -13.38 23.83
CA GLN A 149 -28.40 -14.61 23.20
C GLN A 149 -27.45 -14.24 22.06
N SER A 150 -26.18 -14.61 22.18
CA SER A 150 -25.16 -14.30 21.18
C SER A 150 -24.13 -15.41 21.05
N SER A 151 -23.71 -15.67 19.81
CA SER A 151 -22.55 -16.49 19.48
C SER A 151 -21.23 -15.70 19.55
N SER A 152 -21.32 -14.36 19.64
CA SER A 152 -20.21 -13.45 19.85
C SER A 152 -19.67 -13.47 21.28
N LEU A 153 -18.54 -12.80 21.50
CA LEU A 153 -18.05 -12.48 22.85
C LEU A 153 -19.10 -11.69 23.63
N ILE A 154 -19.47 -12.16 24.82
CA ILE A 154 -20.31 -11.42 25.78
C ILE A 154 -19.38 -10.87 26.87
N SER A 155 -18.73 -9.75 26.57
CA SER A 155 -17.88 -9.04 27.53
C SER A 155 -17.96 -7.52 27.28
N PHE A 156 -18.80 -6.79 28.01
CA PHE A 156 -19.00 -5.36 27.75
C PHE A 156 -19.61 -4.61 28.94
N PRO A 157 -19.38 -3.30 29.06
CA PRO A 157 -20.12 -2.45 29.98
C PRO A 157 -21.51 -2.09 29.46
N ILE A 158 -22.41 -1.82 30.39
CA ILE A 158 -23.73 -1.25 30.14
C ILE A 158 -23.69 0.21 30.58
N LEU A 159 -23.95 1.12 29.63
CA LEU A 159 -23.96 2.55 29.88
C LEU A 159 -25.38 3.09 29.84
N LEU A 160 -25.66 4.07 30.70
CA LEU A 160 -26.90 4.83 30.65
C LEU A 160 -26.60 6.28 30.26
N LEU A 161 -27.05 6.66 29.07
CA LEU A 161 -26.73 7.94 28.46
C LEU A 161 -27.99 8.80 28.36
N ASN A 162 -27.85 10.09 28.61
CA ASN A 162 -28.90 11.04 28.21
C ASN A 162 -28.90 11.21 26.70
N GLU A 163 -29.99 11.71 26.11
CA GLU A 163 -30.11 11.85 24.65
C GLU A 163 -28.97 12.70 24.04
N ASN A 164 -28.60 13.81 24.68
CA ASN A 164 -27.48 14.64 24.22
C ASN A 164 -26.12 13.93 24.32
N GLU A 165 -25.88 13.16 25.39
CA GLU A 165 -24.64 12.39 25.57
C GLU A 165 -24.54 11.28 24.52
N PHE A 166 -25.64 10.58 24.28
CA PHE A 166 -25.74 9.55 23.25
C PHE A 166 -25.48 10.10 21.85
N LEU A 167 -26.11 11.22 21.49
CA LEU A 167 -25.90 11.86 20.19
C LEU A 167 -24.45 12.33 20.03
N ASN A 168 -23.87 12.97 21.06
CA ASN A 168 -22.46 13.39 21.04
C ASN A 168 -21.52 12.20 20.88
N LYS A 169 -21.78 11.09 21.59
CA LYS A 169 -21.01 9.86 21.47
C LYS A 169 -21.05 9.30 20.04
N ILE A 170 -22.25 9.15 19.47
CA ILE A 170 -22.41 8.66 18.08
C ILE A 170 -21.72 9.58 17.09
N LEU A 171 -21.82 10.89 17.27
CA LEU A 171 -21.15 11.86 16.41
C LEU A 171 -19.64 11.69 16.44
N ILE A 172 -19.05 11.54 17.62
CA ILE A 172 -17.59 11.34 17.76
C ILE A 172 -17.17 9.99 17.18
N GLU A 173 -17.86 8.90 17.52
CA GLU A 173 -17.59 7.56 16.99
C GLU A 173 -17.71 7.50 15.48
N SER A 174 -18.80 8.03 14.91
CA SER A 174 -19.02 8.07 13.48
C SER A 174 -17.97 8.94 12.79
N SER A 175 -17.70 10.14 13.31
CA SER A 175 -16.72 11.07 12.73
C SER A 175 -15.33 10.46 12.64
N ALA A 176 -14.91 9.76 13.69
CA ALA A 176 -13.61 9.12 13.69
C ALA A 176 -13.55 7.92 12.74
N ASN A 177 -14.61 7.12 12.62
CA ASN A 177 -14.68 6.05 11.63
C ASN A 177 -14.68 6.58 10.19
N TRP A 178 -15.43 7.65 9.90
CA TRP A 178 -15.37 8.35 8.61
C TRP A 178 -13.97 8.89 8.32
N SER A 179 -13.27 9.41 9.32
CA SER A 179 -11.90 9.85 9.15
C SER A 179 -10.93 8.70 8.84
N ILE A 180 -11.13 7.51 9.45
CA ILE A 180 -10.43 6.27 9.08
C ILE A 180 -10.65 5.95 7.62
N LEU A 181 -11.91 5.97 7.17
CA LEU A 181 -12.28 5.64 5.80
C LEU A 181 -11.67 6.64 4.80
N CYS A 182 -11.76 7.94 5.07
CA CYS A 182 -11.18 8.99 4.22
C CYS A 182 -9.66 8.85 4.10
N PHE A 183 -8.96 8.67 5.23
CA PHE A 183 -7.51 8.49 5.20
C PHE A 183 -7.11 7.23 4.44
N SER A 184 -7.79 6.11 4.70
CA SER A 184 -7.60 4.86 3.98
C SER A 184 -7.83 5.01 2.48
N GLY A 185 -8.86 5.78 2.09
CA GLY A 185 -9.17 6.09 0.70
C GLY A 185 -8.04 6.86 0.00
N VAL A 186 -7.43 7.85 0.65
CA VAL A 186 -6.27 8.57 0.11
C VAL A 186 -5.08 7.62 -0.07
N MET A 187 -4.76 6.82 0.96
CA MET A 187 -3.69 5.82 0.88
C MET A 187 -3.94 4.80 -0.23
N LEU A 188 -5.19 4.37 -0.40
CA LEU A 188 -5.60 3.42 -1.42
C LEU A 188 -5.41 3.99 -2.83
N ILE A 189 -5.87 5.22 -3.08
CA ILE A 189 -5.71 5.90 -4.37
C ILE A 189 -4.23 6.01 -4.75
N ILE A 190 -3.38 6.45 -3.80
CA ILE A 190 -1.94 6.55 -4.02
C ILE A 190 -1.35 5.17 -4.34
N SER A 191 -1.72 4.14 -3.57
CA SER A 191 -1.19 2.79 -3.76
C SER A 191 -1.60 2.16 -5.09
N ILE A 192 -2.86 2.30 -5.51
CA ILE A 192 -3.34 1.75 -6.79
C ILE A 192 -2.67 2.48 -7.95
N PHE A 193 -2.55 3.80 -7.86
CA PHE A 193 -1.81 4.57 -8.85
C PHE A 193 -0.37 4.08 -8.98
N CYS A 194 0.35 3.90 -7.86
CA CYS A 194 1.71 3.38 -7.87
C CYS A 194 1.80 1.94 -8.40
N ALA A 195 0.85 1.06 -8.02
CA ALA A 195 0.80 -0.32 -8.49
C ALA A 195 0.65 -0.37 -10.02
N PHE A 196 -0.24 0.45 -10.59
CA PHE A 196 -0.49 0.47 -12.03
C PHE A 196 0.62 1.20 -12.81
N ALA A 197 1.02 2.39 -12.36
CA ALA A 197 2.01 3.22 -13.04
C ALA A 197 3.40 2.57 -13.08
N PHE A 198 3.81 1.93 -11.98
CA PHE A 198 5.15 1.34 -11.86
C PHE A 198 5.17 -0.19 -12.00
N ARG A 199 4.00 -0.85 -12.09
CA ARG A 199 3.85 -2.32 -12.17
C ARG A 199 4.54 -3.06 -11.00
N LEU A 200 4.42 -2.46 -9.82
CA LEU A 200 5.04 -2.94 -8.58
C LEU A 200 4.02 -3.75 -7.77
N HIS A 201 4.33 -5.02 -7.52
CA HIS A 201 3.41 -5.98 -6.91
C HIS A 201 3.21 -5.68 -5.41
N GLU A 202 4.20 -5.09 -4.76
CA GLU A 202 4.16 -4.69 -3.35
C GLU A 202 3.04 -3.68 -3.09
N PHE A 203 2.86 -2.70 -3.99
CA PHE A 203 1.77 -1.74 -3.89
C PHE A 203 0.41 -2.39 -4.10
N PHE A 204 0.30 -3.41 -4.96
CA PHE A 204 -0.95 -4.13 -5.18
C PHE A 204 -1.41 -4.89 -3.92
N TYR A 205 -0.53 -5.65 -3.28
CA TYR A 205 -0.87 -6.34 -2.02
C TYR A 205 -1.12 -5.36 -0.87
N TYR A 206 -0.39 -4.24 -0.84
CA TYR A 206 -0.70 -3.15 0.07
C TYR A 206 -2.11 -2.57 -0.17
N SER A 207 -2.55 -2.39 -1.42
CA SER A 207 -3.92 -1.93 -1.72
C SER A 207 -4.97 -2.91 -1.21
N ILE A 208 -4.77 -4.22 -1.40
CA ILE A 208 -5.69 -5.25 -0.88
C ILE A 208 -5.72 -5.20 0.65
N TYR A 209 -4.55 -5.07 1.29
CA TYR A 209 -4.43 -4.91 2.74
C TYR A 209 -5.20 -3.70 3.25
N VAL A 210 -5.04 -2.53 2.61
CA VAL A 210 -5.79 -1.30 2.96
C VAL A 210 -7.29 -1.56 2.86
N ILE A 211 -7.78 -2.08 1.72
CA ILE A 211 -9.22 -2.31 1.52
C ILE A 211 -9.78 -3.25 2.60
N THR A 212 -9.13 -4.38 2.79
CA THR A 212 -9.61 -5.43 3.71
C THR A 212 -9.57 -4.99 5.16
N ASN A 213 -8.48 -4.38 5.64
CA ASN A 213 -8.42 -3.89 7.02
C ASN A 213 -9.35 -2.69 7.26
N THR A 214 -9.54 -1.80 6.28
CA THR A 214 -10.49 -0.69 6.41
C THR A 214 -11.92 -1.21 6.51
N LEU A 215 -12.29 -2.21 5.71
CA LEU A 215 -13.62 -2.83 5.76
C LEU A 215 -13.81 -3.67 7.03
N TRP A 216 -12.78 -4.40 7.48
CA TRP A 216 -12.78 -5.08 8.77
C TRP A 216 -13.03 -4.09 9.91
N CYS A 217 -12.24 -3.01 9.98
CA CYS A 217 -12.35 -1.98 11.00
C CYS A 217 -13.75 -1.34 10.98
N ASN A 218 -14.24 -0.87 9.83
CA ASN A 218 -15.56 -0.25 9.73
C ASN A 218 -16.70 -1.19 10.12
N THR A 219 -16.56 -2.49 9.83
CA THR A 219 -17.58 -3.50 10.18
C THR A 219 -17.54 -3.81 11.68
N GLN A 220 -16.35 -3.96 12.25
CA GLN A 220 -16.15 -4.17 13.69
C GLN A 220 -16.73 -3.01 14.52
N PHE A 221 -16.60 -1.78 14.02
CA PHE A 221 -17.17 -0.58 14.65
C PHE A 221 -18.62 -0.28 14.21
N GLY A 222 -19.33 -1.20 13.56
CA GLY A 222 -20.78 -1.14 13.32
C GLY A 222 -21.23 -0.18 12.20
N ASN A 223 -20.35 0.70 11.72
CA ASN A 223 -20.68 1.69 10.68
C ASN A 223 -21.09 1.04 9.37
N SER A 224 -20.43 -0.06 9.00
CA SER A 224 -20.74 -0.75 7.74
C SER A 224 -22.14 -1.36 7.76
N PHE A 225 -22.55 -1.93 8.89
CA PHE A 225 -23.91 -2.43 9.05
C PHE A 225 -24.91 -1.29 8.96
N HIS A 226 -24.65 -0.17 9.65
CA HIS A 226 -25.53 0.99 9.62
C HIS A 226 -25.63 1.64 8.22
N SER A 227 -24.52 1.75 7.49
CA SER A 227 -24.41 2.64 6.32
C SER A 227 -24.39 1.93 4.97
N PHE A 228 -23.80 0.73 4.88
CA PHE A 228 -23.60 0.04 3.61
C PHE A 228 -24.58 -1.13 3.41
N TRP A 229 -24.91 -1.87 4.46
CA TRP A 229 -25.74 -3.08 4.34
C TRP A 229 -26.71 -3.32 5.51
N PRO A 230 -27.58 -2.36 5.87
CA PRO A 230 -28.45 -2.44 7.06
C PRO A 230 -29.47 -3.58 7.05
N ASN A 231 -29.72 -4.18 5.89
CA ASN A 231 -30.68 -5.28 5.72
C ASN A 231 -30.00 -6.63 5.44
N ALA A 232 -28.68 -6.67 5.20
CA ALA A 232 -27.97 -7.89 4.81
C ALA A 232 -27.39 -8.62 6.03
N ILE A 233 -28.26 -9.17 6.85
CA ILE A 233 -27.92 -9.85 8.12
C ILE A 233 -26.93 -11.00 7.89
N TRP A 234 -27.17 -11.81 6.85
CA TRP A 234 -26.30 -12.92 6.49
C TRP A 234 -24.86 -12.48 6.20
N TRP A 235 -24.70 -11.34 5.51
CA TRP A 235 -23.40 -10.76 5.22
C TRP A 235 -22.77 -10.16 6.48
N GLN A 236 -23.56 -9.46 7.30
CA GLN A 236 -23.09 -8.84 8.54
C GLN A 236 -22.45 -9.85 9.49
N GLY A 237 -23.08 -11.01 9.72
CA GLY A 237 -22.54 -12.05 10.61
C GLY A 237 -21.19 -12.64 10.15
N LYS A 238 -20.86 -12.54 8.85
CA LYS A 238 -19.64 -13.12 8.25
C LYS A 238 -18.57 -12.10 7.92
N ALA A 239 -18.94 -10.85 7.67
CA ALA A 239 -18.09 -9.81 7.09
C ALA A 239 -16.80 -9.57 7.89
N ILE A 240 -16.88 -9.50 9.23
CA ILE A 240 -15.72 -9.27 10.09
C ILE A 240 -14.66 -10.36 9.89
N LEU A 241 -15.04 -11.63 10.02
CA LEU A 241 -14.10 -12.74 9.88
C LEU A 241 -13.63 -12.91 8.44
N PHE A 242 -14.49 -12.65 7.45
CA PHE A 242 -14.11 -12.67 6.04
C PHE A 242 -13.03 -11.63 5.73
N PHE A 243 -13.25 -10.37 6.08
CA PHE A 243 -12.28 -9.31 5.83
C PHE A 243 -10.98 -9.52 6.61
N LEU A 244 -11.05 -10.00 7.85
CA LEU A 244 -9.87 -10.39 8.62
C LEU A 244 -9.07 -11.48 7.90
N SER A 245 -9.74 -12.51 7.37
CA SER A 245 -9.10 -13.64 6.67
C SER A 245 -8.36 -13.20 5.41
N VAL A 246 -9.02 -12.40 4.57
CA VAL A 246 -8.41 -11.88 3.33
C VAL A 246 -7.30 -10.88 3.66
N GLY A 247 -7.50 -10.03 4.69
CA GLY A 247 -6.50 -9.06 5.14
C GLY A 247 -5.22 -9.71 5.67
N ILE A 248 -5.35 -10.80 6.42
CA ILE A 248 -4.20 -11.62 6.86
C ILE A 248 -3.46 -12.24 5.66
N ALA A 249 -4.19 -12.77 4.68
CA ALA A 249 -3.54 -13.31 3.49
C ALA A 249 -2.79 -12.23 2.70
N ALA A 250 -3.40 -11.05 2.53
CA ALA A 250 -2.79 -9.92 1.86
C ALA A 250 -1.57 -9.39 2.62
N SER A 251 -1.66 -9.28 3.95
CA SER A 251 -0.55 -8.80 4.78
C SER A 251 0.66 -9.73 4.70
N PHE A 252 0.47 -11.05 4.68
CA PHE A 252 1.59 -11.99 4.52
C PHE A 252 2.21 -11.93 3.12
N GLN A 253 1.41 -11.82 2.07
CA GLN A 253 1.97 -11.62 0.72
C GLN A 253 2.73 -10.31 0.61
N PHE A 254 2.19 -9.25 1.20
CA PHE A 254 2.88 -7.97 1.32
C PHE A 254 4.22 -8.12 2.06
N THR A 255 4.25 -8.73 3.26
CA THR A 255 5.47 -8.95 4.03
C THR A 255 6.51 -9.73 3.24
N ARG A 256 6.10 -10.79 2.54
CA ARG A 256 7.02 -11.64 1.76
C ARG A 256 7.74 -10.86 0.67
N LEU A 257 7.01 -10.02 -0.05
CA LEU A 257 7.57 -9.19 -1.12
C LEU A 257 8.36 -8.01 -0.55
N PHE A 258 7.83 -7.35 0.48
CA PHE A 258 8.46 -6.18 1.09
C PHE A 258 9.81 -6.52 1.72
N LEU A 259 9.87 -7.56 2.56
CA LEU A 259 11.08 -8.03 3.21
C LEU A 259 11.95 -8.94 2.33
N GLU A 260 11.50 -9.27 1.12
CA GLU A 260 12.20 -10.16 0.18
C GLU A 260 12.55 -11.52 0.84
N THR A 261 11.60 -12.09 1.57
CA THR A 261 11.81 -13.32 2.35
C THR A 261 12.25 -14.50 1.49
N LYS A 262 11.80 -14.55 0.23
CA LYS A 262 12.21 -15.60 -0.72
C LYS A 262 13.73 -15.69 -0.89
N THR A 263 14.43 -14.56 -0.84
CA THR A 263 15.90 -14.50 -0.99
C THR A 263 16.61 -14.45 0.36
N LYS A 264 16.10 -13.66 1.32
CA LYS A 264 16.77 -13.43 2.61
C LYS A 264 16.46 -14.51 3.66
N THR A 265 15.27 -15.10 3.65
CA THR A 265 14.77 -16.06 4.65
C THR A 265 13.81 -17.11 4.05
N PRO A 266 14.27 -17.97 3.12
CA PRO A 266 13.40 -18.82 2.29
C PRO A 266 12.53 -19.83 3.07
N PHE A 267 12.99 -20.27 4.24
CA PHE A 267 12.17 -21.11 5.12
C PHE A 267 10.94 -20.35 5.65
N VAL A 268 11.13 -19.11 6.11
CA VAL A 268 10.04 -18.25 6.58
C VAL A 268 9.10 -17.90 5.42
N ASP A 269 9.63 -17.67 4.22
CA ASP A 269 8.82 -17.40 3.03
C ASP A 269 7.77 -18.49 2.79
N LYS A 270 8.16 -19.77 2.90
CA LYS A 270 7.24 -20.90 2.75
C LYS A 270 6.18 -20.92 3.85
N ILE A 271 6.56 -20.64 5.10
CA ILE A 271 5.60 -20.57 6.22
C ILE A 271 4.58 -19.46 5.96
N LEU A 272 5.03 -18.25 5.63
CA LEU A 272 4.14 -17.12 5.33
C LEU A 272 3.24 -17.42 4.13
N ALA A 273 3.74 -18.10 3.10
CA ALA A 273 2.93 -18.53 1.95
C ALA A 273 1.82 -19.50 2.37
N THR A 274 2.13 -20.48 3.21
CA THR A 274 1.15 -21.44 3.74
C THR A 274 0.11 -20.73 4.60
N LEU A 275 0.53 -19.84 5.51
CA LEU A 275 -0.39 -19.06 6.35
C LEU A 275 -1.28 -18.12 5.53
N ALA A 276 -0.78 -17.60 4.40
CA ALA A 276 -1.60 -16.81 3.49
C ALA A 276 -2.66 -17.68 2.79
N ALA A 277 -2.28 -18.88 2.36
CA ALA A 277 -3.21 -19.85 1.77
C ALA A 277 -4.28 -20.30 2.77
N THR A 278 -3.94 -20.56 4.04
CA THR A 278 -4.92 -20.88 5.08
C THR A 278 -5.89 -19.74 5.33
N GLY A 279 -5.43 -18.48 5.26
CA GLY A 279 -6.29 -17.29 5.31
C GLY A 279 -7.32 -17.28 4.18
N LEU A 280 -6.90 -17.50 2.93
CA LEU A 280 -7.82 -17.54 1.77
C LEU A 280 -8.79 -18.72 1.81
N ILE A 281 -8.32 -19.90 2.23
CA ILE A 281 -9.18 -21.09 2.43
C ILE A 281 -10.21 -20.80 3.51
N SER A 282 -9.81 -20.13 4.61
CA SER A 282 -10.74 -19.75 5.68
C SER A 282 -11.77 -18.72 5.20
N ALA A 283 -11.36 -17.74 4.40
CA ALA A 283 -12.27 -16.77 3.80
C ALA A 283 -13.36 -17.45 2.95
N PHE A 284 -12.96 -18.41 2.11
CA PHE A 284 -13.90 -19.22 1.32
C PHE A 284 -14.79 -20.10 2.20
N GLY A 285 -14.22 -20.73 3.22
CA GLY A 285 -14.95 -21.53 4.21
C GLY A 285 -16.05 -20.73 4.91
N ILE A 286 -15.73 -19.52 5.39
CA ILE A 286 -16.69 -18.61 6.05
C ILE A 286 -17.89 -18.28 5.16
N LEU A 287 -17.66 -18.09 3.86
CA LEU A 287 -18.73 -17.78 2.90
C LEU A 287 -19.63 -18.99 2.59
N THR A 288 -19.10 -20.21 2.71
CA THR A 288 -19.78 -21.43 2.27
C THR A 288 -20.42 -22.23 3.42
N THR A 289 -19.97 -22.04 4.66
CA THR A 289 -20.51 -22.74 5.83
C THR A 289 -21.33 -21.81 6.72
N GLU A 290 -22.38 -22.35 7.33
CA GLU A 290 -23.14 -21.65 8.39
C GLU A 290 -22.38 -21.64 9.71
N GLU A 291 -21.75 -22.77 10.07
CA GLU A 291 -20.85 -22.84 11.23
C GLU A 291 -19.43 -22.42 10.83
N TYR A 292 -18.99 -21.24 11.27
CA TYR A 292 -17.64 -20.71 11.02
C TYR A 292 -16.76 -20.61 12.27
N SER A 293 -17.18 -21.21 13.39
CA SER A 293 -16.39 -21.25 14.64
C SER A 293 -15.02 -21.90 14.44
N PHE A 294 -14.94 -22.96 13.63
CA PHE A 294 -13.68 -23.60 13.27
C PHE A 294 -12.73 -22.62 12.58
N PHE A 295 -13.21 -21.92 11.54
CA PHE A 295 -12.40 -20.94 10.79
C PHE A 295 -11.94 -19.79 11.68
N SER A 296 -12.82 -19.27 12.56
CA SER A 296 -12.44 -18.24 13.54
C SER A 296 -11.26 -18.67 14.42
N LYS A 297 -11.26 -19.92 14.93
CA LYS A 297 -10.13 -20.45 15.72
C LYS A 297 -8.85 -20.56 14.89
N VAL A 298 -8.94 -21.04 13.66
CA VAL A 298 -7.80 -21.16 12.74
C VAL A 298 -7.20 -19.79 12.44
N ILE A 299 -8.03 -18.78 12.19
CA ILE A 299 -7.61 -17.40 11.89
C ILE A 299 -6.93 -16.77 13.10
N ASN A 300 -7.53 -16.88 14.28
CA ASN A 300 -6.94 -16.35 15.52
C ASN A 300 -5.58 -17.00 15.82
N LEU A 301 -5.46 -18.33 15.64
CA LEU A 301 -4.18 -19.02 15.80
C LEU A 301 -3.14 -18.57 14.76
N THR A 302 -3.56 -18.44 13.50
CA THR A 302 -2.73 -17.93 12.40
C THR A 302 -2.17 -16.56 12.74
N TYR A 303 -3.03 -15.66 13.25
CA TYR A 303 -2.65 -14.32 13.64
C TYR A 303 -1.63 -14.33 14.79
N ILE A 304 -1.90 -15.08 15.88
CA ILE A 304 -1.00 -15.18 17.04
C ILE A 304 0.39 -15.69 16.65
N VAL A 305 0.47 -16.71 15.78
CA VAL A 305 1.74 -17.31 15.32
C VAL A 305 2.49 -16.38 14.36
N SER A 306 1.76 -15.64 13.53
CA SER A 306 2.36 -14.81 12.48
C SER A 306 3.09 -13.58 12.99
N ILE A 307 2.60 -12.95 14.07
CA ILE A 307 3.20 -11.73 14.62
C ILE A 307 4.68 -11.92 14.99
N PRO A 308 5.06 -12.89 15.85
CA PRO A 308 6.46 -13.08 16.22
C PRO A 308 7.28 -13.47 14.99
N LEU A 309 6.72 -14.28 14.07
CA LEU A 309 7.40 -14.66 12.84
C LEU A 309 7.77 -13.43 12.00
N ILE A 310 6.84 -12.49 11.82
CA ILE A 310 7.08 -11.27 11.04
C ILE A 310 8.06 -10.35 11.75
N LEU A 311 7.85 -10.09 13.05
CA LEU A 311 8.73 -9.19 13.82
C LEU A 311 10.16 -9.73 13.89
N LEU A 312 10.34 -11.02 14.17
CA LEU A 312 11.66 -11.65 14.19
C LEU A 312 12.33 -11.64 12.80
N THR A 313 11.55 -11.81 11.73
CA THR A 313 12.06 -11.74 10.36
C THR A 313 12.48 -10.31 10.02
N GLY A 314 11.67 -9.31 10.38
CA GLY A 314 12.02 -7.91 10.23
C GLY A 314 13.27 -7.55 11.03
N ILE A 315 13.38 -7.97 12.30
CA ILE A 315 14.58 -7.76 13.12
C ILE A 315 15.80 -8.40 12.46
N LYS A 316 15.68 -9.64 11.96
CA LYS A 316 16.77 -10.31 11.25
C LYS A 316 17.20 -9.54 10.00
N VAL A 317 16.26 -9.07 9.17
CA VAL A 317 16.57 -8.25 7.98
C VAL A 317 17.20 -6.91 8.36
N PHE A 318 16.78 -6.30 9.48
CA PHE A 318 17.39 -5.09 10.01
C PHE A 318 18.85 -5.33 10.42
N LEU A 319 19.11 -6.44 11.12
CA LEU A 319 20.45 -6.86 11.52
C LEU A 319 21.34 -7.24 10.32
N MET A 320 20.75 -7.63 9.19
CA MET A 320 21.46 -7.85 7.91
C MET A 320 21.89 -6.54 7.21
N GLY A 321 21.60 -5.37 7.80
CA GLY A 321 22.09 -4.06 7.33
C GLY A 321 21.01 -3.15 6.74
N GLU A 322 19.78 -3.64 6.57
CA GLU A 322 18.66 -2.88 6.00
C GLU A 322 18.01 -1.96 7.04
N LYS A 323 18.74 -0.93 7.49
CA LYS A 323 18.29 -0.06 8.61
C LYS A 323 16.98 0.70 8.34
N ARG A 324 16.56 0.78 7.08
CA ARG A 324 15.42 1.59 6.64
C ARG A 324 14.06 0.95 6.93
N ILE A 325 14.03 -0.34 7.28
CA ILE A 325 12.78 -1.01 7.72
C ILE A 325 12.37 -0.66 9.17
N ILE A 326 13.06 0.27 9.84
CA ILE A 326 12.77 0.63 11.23
C ILE A 326 11.34 1.16 11.41
N PHE A 327 10.83 1.93 10.44
CA PHE A 327 9.46 2.42 10.48
C PHE A 327 8.45 1.28 10.27
N PHE A 328 8.80 0.27 9.47
CA PHE A 328 7.99 -0.94 9.32
C PHE A 328 7.92 -1.70 10.66
N LEU A 329 9.07 -1.91 11.31
CA LEU A 329 9.13 -2.57 12.61
C LEU A 329 8.38 -1.80 13.70
N ALA A 330 8.51 -0.48 13.73
CA ALA A 330 7.84 0.37 14.71
C ALA A 330 6.31 0.37 14.51
N SER A 331 5.84 0.52 13.26
CA SER A 331 4.41 0.54 12.95
C SER A 331 3.75 -0.80 13.19
N TRP A 332 4.31 -1.90 12.69
CA TRP A 332 3.77 -3.24 12.92
C TRP A 332 3.91 -3.68 14.37
N GLY A 333 5.00 -3.30 15.04
CA GLY A 333 5.16 -3.51 16.48
C GLY A 333 4.02 -2.86 17.27
N LEU A 334 3.69 -1.59 16.97
CA LEU A 334 2.59 -0.88 17.62
C LEU A 334 1.23 -1.50 17.27
N TYR A 335 0.97 -1.79 15.99
CA TYR A 335 -0.28 -2.38 15.54
C TYR A 335 -0.53 -3.75 16.17
N PHE A 336 0.49 -4.61 16.21
CA PHE A 336 0.39 -5.92 16.82
C PHE A 336 0.35 -5.88 18.35
N PHE A 337 0.98 -4.89 18.99
CA PHE A 337 0.82 -4.69 20.43
C PHE A 337 -0.65 -4.50 20.80
N PHE A 338 -1.36 -3.58 20.13
CA PHE A 338 -2.80 -3.41 20.33
C PHE A 338 -3.59 -4.63 19.87
N GLY A 339 -3.21 -5.24 18.74
CA GLY A 339 -3.83 -6.47 18.26
C GLY A 339 -3.79 -7.62 19.27
N TYR A 340 -2.69 -7.79 20.01
CA TYR A 340 -2.60 -8.80 21.07
C TYR A 340 -3.50 -8.49 22.25
N ILE A 341 -3.58 -7.23 22.69
CA ILE A 341 -4.50 -6.81 23.76
C ILE A 341 -5.94 -7.15 23.34
N THR A 342 -6.32 -6.82 22.11
CA THR A 342 -7.63 -7.14 21.54
C THR A 342 -7.89 -8.64 21.45
N ILE A 343 -6.89 -9.44 21.06
CA ILE A 343 -7.03 -10.90 20.98
C ILE A 343 -7.16 -11.53 22.36
N PHE A 344 -6.38 -11.11 23.35
CA PHE A 344 -6.51 -11.61 24.72
C PHE A 344 -7.88 -11.29 25.32
N TYR A 345 -8.41 -10.10 25.01
CA TYR A 345 -9.78 -9.75 25.33
C TYR A 345 -10.79 -10.65 24.59
N HIS A 346 -10.63 -10.86 23.28
CA HIS A 346 -11.49 -11.77 22.53
C HIS A 346 -11.42 -13.22 22.99
N LEU A 347 -10.29 -13.69 23.52
CA LEU A 347 -10.13 -15.03 24.09
C LEU A 347 -10.66 -15.15 25.52
N GLY A 348 -11.11 -14.04 26.13
CA GLY A 348 -11.58 -14.00 27.50
C GLY A 348 -10.49 -14.11 28.57
N ILE A 349 -9.24 -13.80 28.20
CA ILE A 349 -8.09 -13.79 29.13
C ILE A 349 -8.07 -12.49 29.92
N THR A 350 -8.46 -11.38 29.28
CA THR A 350 -8.53 -10.05 29.90
C THR A 350 -9.95 -9.51 29.81
N ASN A 351 -10.37 -8.75 30.82
CA ASN A 351 -11.66 -8.05 30.83
C ASN A 351 -11.73 -6.92 29.80
N TYR A 352 -12.92 -6.38 29.61
CA TYR A 352 -13.16 -5.20 28.78
C TYR A 352 -12.22 -4.06 29.16
N SER A 353 -11.58 -3.47 28.14
CA SER A 353 -10.84 -2.22 28.28
C SER A 353 -10.95 -1.40 27.00
N LEU A 354 -10.91 -0.08 27.14
CA LEU A 354 -10.96 0.83 25.99
C LEU A 354 -9.78 0.63 25.04
N LEU A 355 -8.62 0.24 25.58
CA LEU A 355 -7.43 -0.07 24.77
C LEU A 355 -7.64 -1.33 23.92
N ALA A 356 -8.28 -2.37 24.48
CA ALA A 356 -8.60 -3.59 23.74
C ALA A 356 -9.57 -3.32 22.59
N VAL A 357 -10.54 -2.43 22.77
CA VAL A 357 -11.57 -2.14 21.76
C VAL A 357 -11.09 -1.11 20.72
N TYR A 358 -10.55 0.02 21.16
CA TYR A 358 -10.24 1.16 20.28
C TYR A 358 -8.75 1.26 19.88
N GLY A 359 -7.86 0.54 20.55
CA GLY A 359 -6.41 0.56 20.28
C GLY A 359 -6.05 0.20 18.84
N PRO A 360 -6.59 -0.90 18.25
CA PRO A 360 -6.29 -1.26 16.86
C PRO A 360 -6.71 -0.20 15.85
N ALA A 361 -7.85 0.48 16.07
CA ALA A 361 -8.34 1.52 15.20
C ALA A 361 -7.36 2.70 15.11
N PHE A 362 -6.76 3.07 16.24
CA PHE A 362 -5.72 4.10 16.30
C PHE A 362 -4.42 3.64 15.64
N ALA A 363 -3.96 2.43 15.95
CA ALA A 363 -2.68 1.94 15.42
C ALA A 363 -2.72 1.68 13.91
N PHE A 364 -3.87 1.26 13.37
CA PHE A 364 -4.07 0.98 11.95
C PHE A 364 -3.73 2.19 11.05
N GLN A 365 -4.04 3.37 11.52
CA GLN A 365 -3.82 4.62 10.80
C GLN A 365 -2.35 4.95 10.58
N LEU A 366 -1.59 4.84 11.68
CA LEU A 366 -0.14 5.01 11.67
C LEU A 366 0.50 3.90 10.84
N ASP A 367 -0.02 2.68 10.96
CA ASP A 367 0.42 1.53 10.17
C ASP A 367 0.31 1.80 8.67
N LEU A 368 -0.86 2.17 8.15
CA LEU A 368 -1.04 2.52 6.74
C LEU A 368 -0.03 3.56 6.26
N PHE A 369 0.12 4.66 7.02
CA PHE A 369 1.05 5.72 6.68
C PHE A 369 2.49 5.22 6.58
N PHE A 370 2.96 4.55 7.62
CA PHE A 370 4.35 4.11 7.71
C PHE A 370 4.65 3.00 6.71
N LEU A 371 3.72 2.08 6.44
CA LEU A 371 3.89 1.07 5.40
C LEU A 371 4.07 1.69 4.03
N LEU A 372 3.19 2.63 3.66
CA LEU A 372 3.30 3.31 2.37
C LEU A 372 4.59 4.13 2.28
N PHE A 373 4.96 4.81 3.37
CA PHE A 373 6.22 5.55 3.45
C PHE A 373 7.45 4.64 3.27
N ASN A 374 7.46 3.47 3.91
CA ASN A 374 8.53 2.47 3.76
C ASN A 374 8.62 1.95 2.32
N LEU A 375 7.48 1.74 1.65
CA LEU A 375 7.49 1.37 0.22
C LEU A 375 8.17 2.47 -0.61
N PHE A 376 7.79 3.73 -0.43
CA PHE A 376 8.42 4.84 -1.15
C PHE A 376 9.92 4.91 -0.87
N GLN A 377 10.34 4.75 0.38
CA GLN A 377 11.75 4.72 0.76
C GLN A 377 12.48 3.57 0.05
N LYS A 378 11.92 2.35 0.09
CA LYS A 378 12.48 1.18 -0.60
C LYS A 378 12.70 1.45 -2.09
N TYR A 379 11.73 2.05 -2.79
CA TYR A 379 11.87 2.31 -4.22
C TYR A 379 12.78 3.49 -4.56
N GLN A 380 12.78 4.55 -3.75
CA GLN A 380 13.72 5.64 -3.92
C GLN A 380 15.17 5.13 -3.84
N ASP A 381 15.42 4.20 -2.94
CA ASP A 381 16.74 3.58 -2.77
C ASP A 381 17.12 2.67 -3.93
N LEU A 382 16.18 1.86 -4.43
CA LEU A 382 16.42 1.03 -5.60
C LEU A 382 16.77 1.89 -6.82
N ILE A 383 16.08 3.01 -7.01
CA ILE A 383 16.38 3.96 -8.09
C ILE A 383 17.76 4.60 -7.88
N LEU A 384 18.07 5.06 -6.68
CA LEU A 384 19.34 5.71 -6.36
C LEU A 384 20.53 4.74 -6.50
N ASN A 385 20.39 3.51 -5.99
CA ASN A 385 21.40 2.46 -6.14
C ASN A 385 21.59 2.09 -7.61
N ARG A 386 20.50 1.98 -8.40
CA ARG A 386 20.58 1.74 -9.84
C ARG A 386 21.34 2.86 -10.53
N ASN A 387 21.03 4.12 -10.24
CA ASN A 387 21.71 5.27 -10.84
C ASN A 387 23.20 5.30 -10.46
N ASN A 388 23.54 5.05 -9.19
CA ASN A 388 24.93 4.96 -8.74
C ASN A 388 25.70 3.81 -9.42
N ILE A 389 25.06 2.65 -9.62
CA ILE A 389 25.66 1.52 -10.34
C ILE A 389 25.90 1.90 -11.80
N LEU A 390 24.93 2.54 -12.46
CA LEU A 390 25.07 3.02 -13.83
C LEU A 390 26.19 4.05 -13.95
N GLU A 391 26.29 5.01 -13.04
CA GLU A 391 27.39 5.98 -12.99
C GLU A 391 28.75 5.28 -12.81
N ARG A 392 28.85 4.30 -11.91
CA ARG A 392 30.06 3.50 -11.74
C ARG A 392 30.40 2.69 -12.99
N MET A 393 29.41 2.10 -13.66
CA MET A 393 29.62 1.37 -14.92
C MET A 393 30.14 2.31 -16.00
N PHE A 394 29.54 3.49 -16.18
CA PHE A 394 30.04 4.49 -17.13
C PHE A 394 31.43 5.00 -16.77
N ALA A 395 31.73 5.20 -15.48
CA ALA A 395 33.06 5.60 -15.02
C ALA A 395 34.12 4.50 -15.26
N LEU A 396 33.76 3.22 -15.06
CA LEU A 396 34.62 2.08 -15.36
C LEU A 396 34.86 1.94 -16.86
N GLU A 397 33.83 2.12 -17.70
CA GLU A 397 33.97 2.15 -19.15
C GLU A 397 34.84 3.32 -19.63
N ALA A 398 34.66 4.52 -19.06
CA ALA A 398 35.49 5.68 -19.35
C ALA A 398 36.95 5.48 -18.88
N GLY A 399 37.16 4.86 -17.72
CA GLY A 399 38.46 4.49 -17.18
C GLY A 399 39.16 3.39 -17.99
N GLN A 400 38.42 2.39 -18.45
CA GLN A 400 38.93 1.36 -19.36
C GLN A 400 39.27 1.92 -20.73
N LYS A 401 38.41 2.78 -21.31
CA LYS A 401 38.72 3.55 -22.52
C LYS A 401 40.02 4.35 -22.30
N ASN A 402 40.12 5.16 -21.25
CA ASN A 402 41.33 5.93 -20.95
C ASN A 402 42.58 5.07 -20.71
N LYS A 403 42.46 3.87 -20.10
CA LYS A 403 43.58 2.94 -19.89
C LYS A 403 44.00 2.25 -21.19
N TYR A 404 43.04 1.90 -22.06
CA TYR A 404 43.30 1.41 -23.42
C TYR A 404 43.91 2.49 -24.32
N THR A 405 43.47 3.75 -24.20
CA THR A 405 44.05 4.89 -24.92
C THR A 405 45.47 5.17 -24.40
N LYS A 406 45.70 5.21 -23.08
CA LYS A 406 47.04 5.41 -22.50
C LYS A 406 48.02 4.27 -22.78
N SER A 407 47.58 3.00 -22.81
CA SER A 407 48.49 1.87 -23.08
C SER A 407 48.87 1.73 -24.55
N LYS A 408 48.10 2.33 -25.48
CA LYS A 408 48.41 2.35 -26.92
C LYS A 408 49.24 3.56 -27.38
N LEU A 409 49.42 4.57 -26.51
CA LEU A 409 50.10 5.82 -26.83
C LEU A 409 51.63 5.78 -26.70
N VAL A 410 52.22 4.64 -26.36
CA VAL A 410 53.68 4.51 -26.21
C VAL A 410 54.22 3.48 -27.22
N LYS A 411 54.92 3.99 -28.24
CA LYS A 411 55.63 3.32 -29.36
C LYS A 411 54.86 3.12 -30.67
N ILE A 412 54.29 4.18 -31.23
CA ILE A 412 54.03 4.24 -32.67
C ILE A 412 54.74 5.46 -33.24
N ASP A 413 55.58 5.25 -34.26
CA ASP A 413 56.20 6.33 -35.00
C ASP A 413 55.15 7.00 -35.88
N TYR A 414 54.52 8.06 -35.35
CA TYR A 414 53.49 8.82 -36.07
C TYR A 414 53.97 9.36 -37.41
N ASN A 415 55.27 9.66 -37.57
CA ASN A 415 55.79 10.20 -38.83
C ASN A 415 55.82 9.12 -39.91
N HIS A 416 56.20 7.89 -39.56
CA HIS A 416 56.16 6.76 -40.49
C HIS A 416 54.75 6.50 -41.04
N PHE A 417 53.74 6.48 -40.16
CA PHE A 417 52.36 6.23 -40.57
C PHE A 417 51.70 7.42 -41.27
N LEU A 418 52.08 8.65 -40.93
CA LEU A 418 51.65 9.84 -41.68
C LEU A 418 52.14 9.77 -43.12
N HIS A 419 53.41 9.46 -43.32
CA HIS A 419 53.99 9.29 -44.64
C HIS A 419 53.29 8.16 -45.42
N LYS A 420 52.99 7.02 -44.78
CA LYS A 420 52.26 5.92 -45.40
C LYS A 420 50.83 6.33 -45.79
N LEU A 421 50.14 7.11 -44.97
CA LEU A 421 48.81 7.65 -45.26
C LEU A 421 48.84 8.59 -46.47
N GLU A 422 49.79 9.53 -46.50
CA GLU A 422 49.93 10.47 -47.61
C GLU A 422 50.29 9.76 -48.92
N LEU A 423 51.18 8.78 -48.87
CA LEU A 423 51.58 7.98 -50.03
C LEU A 423 50.41 7.15 -50.56
N TRP A 424 49.66 6.48 -49.67
CA TRP A 424 48.47 5.73 -50.04
C TRP A 424 47.38 6.62 -50.67
N MET A 425 47.14 7.80 -50.08
CA MET A 425 46.22 8.79 -50.64
C MET A 425 46.67 9.24 -52.02
N LYS A 426 47.97 9.47 -52.24
CA LYS A 426 48.52 9.95 -53.51
C LYS A 426 48.51 8.89 -54.61
N GLU A 427 48.91 7.66 -54.30
CA GLU A 427 49.13 6.60 -55.29
C GLU A 427 47.85 5.82 -55.61
N GLU A 428 47.11 5.38 -54.59
CA GLU A 428 45.92 4.55 -54.80
C GLU A 428 44.64 5.37 -54.98
N LYS A 429 44.68 6.67 -54.67
CA LYS A 429 43.53 7.59 -54.74
C LYS A 429 42.22 7.02 -54.14
N PRO A 430 42.25 6.44 -52.94
CA PRO A 430 41.08 5.81 -52.31
C PRO A 430 39.96 6.81 -52.02
N TYR A 431 40.28 8.10 -51.95
CA TYR A 431 39.30 9.18 -51.78
C TYR A 431 38.29 9.28 -52.93
N LEU A 432 38.54 8.64 -54.07
CA LEU A 432 37.56 8.54 -55.16
C LEU A 432 36.44 7.53 -54.86
N ASP A 433 36.63 6.60 -53.91
CA ASP A 433 35.56 5.72 -53.42
C ASP A 433 34.63 6.52 -52.49
N GLU A 434 33.33 6.54 -52.82
CA GLU A 434 32.30 7.13 -51.96
C GLU A 434 32.25 6.44 -50.58
N LYS A 435 32.49 5.13 -50.55
CA LYS A 435 32.41 4.28 -49.35
C LYS A 435 33.72 4.28 -48.55
N LEU A 436 34.65 5.20 -48.79
CA LEU A 436 35.85 5.32 -47.97
C LEU A 436 35.47 5.81 -46.56
N ASP A 437 35.78 4.98 -45.56
CA ASP A 437 35.59 5.28 -44.15
C ASP A 437 36.90 5.10 -43.37
N LEU A 438 36.86 5.48 -42.09
CA LEU A 438 38.01 5.43 -41.21
C LEU A 438 38.51 3.99 -40.96
N GLU A 439 37.63 3.01 -41.05
CA GLU A 439 37.96 1.59 -40.87
C GLU A 439 38.79 1.07 -42.05
N LYS A 440 38.37 1.35 -43.28
CA LYS A 440 39.16 1.04 -44.50
C LYS A 440 40.50 1.74 -44.50
N THR A 441 40.56 3.02 -44.10
CA THR A 441 41.82 3.76 -44.01
C THR A 441 42.77 3.14 -42.98
N ALA A 442 42.25 2.78 -41.80
CA ALA A 442 43.03 2.15 -40.75
C ALA A 442 43.65 0.82 -41.23
N LEU A 443 42.84 -0.02 -41.89
CA LEU A 443 43.30 -1.28 -42.48
C LEU A 443 44.41 -1.06 -43.53
N ALA A 444 44.26 -0.09 -44.43
CA ALA A 444 45.24 0.19 -45.48
C ALA A 444 46.60 0.65 -44.95
N ILE A 445 46.60 1.53 -43.94
CA ILE A 445 47.85 2.04 -43.37
C ILE A 445 48.43 1.12 -42.28
N GLY A 446 47.68 0.10 -41.83
CA GLY A 446 48.13 -0.86 -40.82
C GLY A 446 48.01 -0.35 -39.39
N LEU A 447 47.02 0.51 -39.12
CA LEU A 447 46.68 1.03 -37.80
C LEU A 447 45.28 0.56 -37.39
N ASN A 448 44.91 0.74 -36.12
CA ASN A 448 43.50 0.62 -35.73
C ASN A 448 42.74 1.96 -35.90
N ILE A 449 41.41 1.89 -35.83
CA ILE A 449 40.51 3.04 -36.03
C ILE A 449 40.86 4.22 -35.10
N GLN A 450 41.15 3.93 -33.83
CA GLN A 450 41.48 4.96 -32.83
C GLN A 450 42.81 5.65 -33.16
N GLN A 451 43.85 4.86 -33.46
CA GLN A 451 45.17 5.35 -33.84
C GLN A 451 45.13 6.17 -35.13
N THR A 452 44.29 5.78 -36.09
CA THR A 452 44.13 6.51 -37.35
C THR A 452 43.42 7.84 -37.13
N SER A 453 42.36 7.86 -36.31
CA SER A 453 41.70 9.10 -35.93
C SER A 453 42.65 10.04 -35.17
N GLU A 454 43.45 9.49 -34.26
CA GLU A 454 44.41 10.25 -33.47
C GLU A 454 45.54 10.79 -34.33
N LEU A 455 46.09 9.99 -35.27
CA LEU A 455 47.09 10.42 -36.24
C LEU A 455 46.61 11.63 -37.04
N ILE A 456 45.40 11.56 -37.61
CA ILE A 456 44.85 12.64 -38.45
C ILE A 456 44.54 13.87 -37.59
N ASN A 457 43.87 13.71 -36.44
CA ASN A 457 43.53 14.84 -35.58
C ASN A 457 44.78 15.51 -34.97
N ALA A 458 45.77 14.73 -34.52
CA ALA A 458 46.94 15.26 -33.80
C ALA A 458 48.05 15.77 -34.72
N LYS A 459 48.19 15.25 -35.94
CA LYS A 459 49.25 15.69 -36.88
C LYS A 459 48.74 16.62 -37.97
N LEU A 460 47.48 16.50 -38.36
CA LEU A 460 46.90 17.29 -39.45
C LEU A 460 45.86 18.30 -38.94
N GLU A 461 45.45 18.23 -37.67
CA GLU A 461 44.42 19.11 -37.07
C GLU A 461 43.08 19.10 -37.84
N LEU A 462 42.79 18.00 -38.54
CA LEU A 462 41.60 17.84 -39.38
C LEU A 462 40.76 16.66 -38.90
N SER A 463 39.45 16.75 -39.05
CA SER A 463 38.60 15.56 -39.00
C SER A 463 38.89 14.64 -40.19
N PHE A 464 38.70 13.32 -40.04
CA PHE A 464 38.84 12.36 -41.15
C PHE A 464 38.05 12.78 -42.39
N ARG A 465 36.81 13.23 -42.20
CA ARG A 465 35.95 13.71 -43.29
C ARG A 465 36.55 14.93 -44.00
N SER A 466 37.05 15.90 -43.24
CA SER A 466 37.72 17.09 -43.79
C SER A 466 38.99 16.71 -44.56
N TYR A 467 39.74 15.75 -44.05
CA TYR A 467 40.96 15.23 -44.69
C TYR A 467 40.65 14.57 -46.03
N VAL A 468 39.68 13.65 -46.10
CA VAL A 468 39.29 13.02 -47.37
C VAL A 468 38.76 14.06 -48.35
N ASN A 469 37.92 14.98 -47.88
CA ASN A 469 37.34 16.03 -48.72
C ASN A 469 38.39 16.96 -49.33
N SER A 470 39.49 17.26 -48.64
CA SER A 470 40.54 18.12 -49.19
C SER A 470 41.16 17.51 -50.45
N TYR A 471 41.41 16.20 -50.46
CA TYR A 471 41.86 15.46 -51.65
C TYR A 471 40.81 15.40 -52.75
N ARG A 472 39.54 15.12 -52.39
CA ARG A 472 38.44 15.08 -53.37
C ARG A 472 38.27 16.43 -54.08
N ILE A 473 38.33 17.55 -53.34
CA ILE A 473 38.25 18.90 -53.92
C ILE A 473 39.49 19.23 -54.76
N ALA A 474 40.69 18.82 -54.33
CA ALA A 474 41.89 18.99 -55.13
C ALA A 474 41.81 18.27 -56.49
N GLU A 475 41.35 17.01 -56.50
CA GLU A 475 41.13 16.26 -57.74
C GLU A 475 40.01 16.90 -58.58
N ALA A 476 38.92 17.34 -57.94
CA ALA A 476 37.82 18.02 -58.64
C ALA A 476 38.28 19.29 -59.36
N LYS A 477 39.15 20.10 -58.73
CA LYS A 477 39.76 21.28 -59.38
C LYS A 477 40.55 20.88 -60.62
N GLN A 478 41.31 19.79 -60.56
CA GLN A 478 42.08 19.30 -61.71
C GLN A 478 41.18 18.83 -62.85
N ILE A 479 40.12 18.07 -62.54
CA ILE A 479 39.15 17.59 -63.54
C ILE A 479 38.41 18.77 -64.18
N LEU A 480 37.99 19.76 -63.38
CA LEU A 480 37.32 20.96 -63.90
C LEU A 480 38.23 21.81 -64.80
N LYS A 481 39.54 21.79 -64.57
CA LYS A 481 40.54 22.51 -65.39
C LYS A 481 40.89 21.76 -66.68
N THR A 482 41.03 20.44 -66.63
CA THR A 482 41.42 19.61 -67.78
C THR A 482 40.25 19.25 -68.68
N ASN A 483 39.05 19.04 -68.11
CA ASN A 483 37.86 18.57 -68.80
C ASN A 483 36.66 19.50 -68.56
N PRO A 484 36.66 20.72 -69.15
CA PRO A 484 35.63 21.72 -68.90
C PRO A 484 34.21 21.32 -69.35
N GLU A 485 34.11 20.34 -70.24
CA GLU A 485 32.85 19.86 -70.82
C GLU A 485 32.12 18.84 -69.92
N LEU A 486 32.79 18.27 -68.91
CA LEU A 486 32.13 17.34 -67.99
C LEU A 486 31.07 18.06 -67.16
N SER A 487 29.94 17.41 -66.90
CA SER A 487 28.91 17.98 -66.03
C SER A 487 29.43 18.11 -64.58
N ILE A 488 28.94 19.11 -63.82
CA ILE A 488 29.33 19.28 -62.41
C ILE A 488 28.95 18.04 -61.58
N ILE A 489 27.85 17.39 -61.93
CA ILE A 489 27.37 16.17 -61.27
C ILE A 489 28.33 15.00 -61.53
N SER A 490 28.79 14.82 -62.76
CA SER A 490 29.75 13.76 -63.09
C SER A 490 31.10 13.98 -62.41
N VAL A 491 31.56 15.24 -62.28
CA VAL A 491 32.77 15.55 -61.48
C VAL A 491 32.57 15.23 -60.01
N ALA A 492 31.40 15.55 -59.44
CA ALA A 492 31.09 15.22 -58.04
C ALA A 492 31.17 13.71 -57.78
N PHE A 493 30.52 12.89 -58.63
CA PHE A 493 30.55 11.44 -58.48
C PHE A 493 31.94 10.85 -58.77
N ALA A 494 32.64 11.34 -59.80
CA ALA A 494 33.98 10.87 -60.14
C ALA A 494 35.02 11.16 -59.03
N THR A 495 34.75 12.12 -58.15
CA THR A 495 35.60 12.48 -57.01
C THR A 495 35.09 11.92 -55.68
N GLY A 496 34.19 10.94 -55.71
CA GLY A 496 33.75 10.19 -54.52
C GLY A 496 32.68 10.87 -53.67
N PHE A 497 32.00 11.93 -54.16
CA PHE A 497 30.87 12.50 -53.44
C PHE A 497 29.56 11.79 -53.80
N GLY A 498 28.83 11.29 -52.78
CA GLY A 498 27.52 10.65 -52.97
C GLY A 498 26.37 11.58 -53.37
N SER A 499 26.56 12.91 -53.34
CA SER A 499 25.55 13.85 -53.80
C SER A 499 26.13 15.16 -54.33
N LYS A 500 25.44 15.77 -55.30
CA LYS A 500 25.74 17.11 -55.84
C LYS A 500 25.71 18.18 -54.76
N SER A 501 24.78 18.08 -53.80
CA SER A 501 24.65 19.07 -52.73
C SER A 501 25.86 19.04 -51.80
N SER A 502 26.30 17.85 -51.39
CA SER A 502 27.49 17.70 -50.54
C SER A 502 28.75 18.19 -51.23
N PHE A 503 28.90 17.90 -52.52
CA PHE A 503 30.00 18.41 -53.34
C PHE A 503 30.02 19.94 -53.42
N ASN A 504 28.89 20.56 -53.77
CA ASN A 504 28.80 22.00 -53.92
C ASN A 504 29.12 22.74 -52.61
N SER A 505 28.59 22.26 -51.48
CA SER A 505 28.84 22.86 -50.17
C SER A 505 30.32 22.76 -49.79
N GLU A 506 30.94 21.60 -49.98
CA GLU A 506 32.35 21.41 -49.64
C GLU A 506 33.27 22.19 -50.58
N PHE A 507 33.00 22.18 -51.87
CA PHE A 507 33.77 22.92 -52.86
C PHE A 507 33.71 24.44 -52.57
N LYS A 508 32.53 24.98 -52.27
CA LYS A 508 32.40 26.39 -51.89
C LYS A 508 33.10 26.71 -50.58
N LYS A 509 33.00 25.83 -49.59
CA LYS A 509 33.70 25.99 -48.30
C LYS A 509 35.22 26.02 -48.46
N THR A 510 35.79 25.15 -49.30
CA THR A 510 37.24 25.04 -49.48
C THR A 510 37.81 26.08 -50.44
N THR A 511 37.03 26.53 -51.43
CA THR A 511 37.55 27.37 -52.53
C THR A 511 37.00 28.80 -52.52
N GLY A 512 35.96 29.09 -51.74
CA GLY A 512 35.22 30.36 -51.77
C GLY A 512 34.22 30.46 -52.93
N LEU A 513 34.37 29.63 -53.97
CA LEU A 513 33.59 29.67 -55.20
C LEU A 513 32.74 28.41 -55.36
N THR A 514 31.61 28.51 -56.04
CA THR A 514 30.89 27.31 -56.48
C THR A 514 31.68 26.61 -57.60
N PRO A 515 31.50 25.30 -57.80
CA PRO A 515 32.14 24.57 -58.90
C PRO A 515 31.89 25.18 -60.29
N ILE A 516 30.73 25.82 -60.49
CA ILE A 516 30.37 26.51 -61.74
C ILE A 516 31.15 27.81 -61.89
N GLU A 517 31.23 28.62 -60.83
CA GLU A 517 32.00 29.87 -60.82
C GLU A 517 33.49 29.58 -61.03
N PHE A 518 34.04 28.60 -60.31
CA PHE A 518 35.43 28.16 -60.48
C PHE A 518 35.73 27.72 -61.91
N ARG A 519 34.81 26.99 -62.56
CA ARG A 519 34.95 26.62 -63.97
C ARG A 519 34.92 27.83 -64.90
N LYS A 520 34.05 28.81 -64.64
CA LYS A 520 33.97 30.04 -65.44
C LYS A 520 35.25 30.87 -65.34
N GLU A 521 35.81 31.01 -64.14
CA GLU A 521 37.10 31.69 -63.96
C GLU A 521 38.21 30.98 -64.73
N MET A 522 38.32 29.65 -64.62
CA MET A 522 39.36 28.91 -65.36
C MET A 522 39.18 28.98 -66.90
N LYS A 523 37.95 29.25 -67.40
CA LYS A 523 37.70 29.51 -68.83
C LYS A 523 38.05 30.94 -69.26
N SER A 524 38.06 31.95 -68.36
CA SER A 524 38.41 33.33 -68.74
C SER A 524 39.91 33.62 -68.69
N PHE A 525 40.73 32.70 -68.15
CA PHE A 525 42.19 32.76 -68.13
C PHE A 525 42.87 31.93 -69.24
N ARG A 526 42.09 31.32 -70.13
CA ARG A 526 42.55 30.72 -71.41
C ARG A 526 42.13 31.63 -72.54
#